data_AF-A0A6P9CHC4-F1
#
_entry.id   AF-A0A6P9CHC4-F1
#
_cell.length_a   1.000
_cell.length_b   1.000
_cell.length_c   1.000
_cell.angle_alpha   90.00
_cell.angle_beta   90.00
_cell.angle_gamma   90.00
#
_symmetry.space_group_name_H-M   'P 1'
#
loop_
_entity.id
_entity.type
_entity.pdbx_description
1 polymer ?
#
loop_
_entity_poly.entity_id
_entity_poly.type
_entity_poly.pdbx_seq_one_letter_code
_entity_poly.pdbx_strand_id
1 'polypeptide(L)'
;MPSEWGPTQNRLSILARPKVNHQVLLSRPSVYWVDKIPKEQPRYTIPVMTSRQEELSEFKMVHPGYQYNRFFAETPVTPTALNVVASPRLANLSQPRPVTDISELNNLNWFMVRKGALTAVPTPRIIALAKPKCIPTTSEKSHKRRRSLPTAEKLTQLSRPRIYIFEEHDPYKVSKAALNYNPSPRIIEISRPARVRGKII
;
A
#
# COMPACT_ATOMS: atom_id res chain seq x y z
N MET A 1 6.57 38.23 -17.23
CA MET A 1 7.75 37.50 -16.71
C MET A 1 8.71 38.55 -16.18
N PRO A 2 9.06 38.61 -14.88
CA PRO A 2 9.94 39.66 -14.42
C PRO A 2 11.38 39.40 -14.87
N SER A 3 12.00 40.50 -15.31
CA SER A 3 13.29 40.65 -15.96
C SER A 3 14.42 40.68 -14.93
N GLU A 4 14.80 39.53 -14.38
CA GLU A 4 15.78 39.46 -13.27
C GLU A 4 16.85 38.40 -13.49
N TRP A 5 17.40 38.30 -14.70
CA TRP A 5 18.53 37.41 -14.98
C TRP A 5 19.60 38.23 -15.70
N GLY A 6 20.29 39.06 -14.91
CA GLY A 6 21.58 39.64 -15.29
C GLY A 6 22.65 38.55 -15.49
N PRO A 7 23.89 38.93 -15.88
CA PRO A 7 24.92 38.00 -16.34
C PRO A 7 25.10 36.83 -15.38
N THR A 8 25.10 35.61 -15.93
CA THR A 8 25.11 34.32 -15.23
C THR A 8 26.15 34.31 -14.12
N GLN A 9 25.69 34.40 -12.86
CA GLN A 9 26.57 34.32 -11.71
C GLN A 9 27.23 32.94 -11.65
N ASN A 10 28.55 32.89 -11.42
CA ASN A 10 29.30 31.65 -11.26
C ASN A 10 28.68 30.78 -10.15
N ARG A 11 28.43 29.50 -10.42
CA ARG A 11 27.80 28.58 -9.45
C ARG A 11 28.50 28.57 -8.09
N LEU A 12 29.83 28.67 -8.07
CA LEU A 12 30.62 28.75 -6.84
C LEU A 12 30.28 29.99 -6.00
N SER A 13 30.09 31.16 -6.62
CA SER A 13 29.72 32.37 -5.89
C SER A 13 28.30 32.31 -5.34
N ILE A 14 27.40 31.57 -5.99
CA ILE A 14 26.04 31.29 -5.49
C ILE A 14 26.09 30.37 -4.27
N LEU A 15 26.88 29.29 -4.34
CA LEU A 15 27.00 28.31 -3.25
C LEU A 15 27.75 28.84 -2.02
N ALA A 16 28.64 29.82 -2.21
CA ALA A 16 29.36 30.47 -1.12
C ALA A 16 28.48 31.44 -0.30
N ARG A 17 27.27 31.79 -0.77
CA ARG A 17 26.36 32.65 0.00
C ARG A 17 25.78 31.90 1.19
N PRO A 18 25.63 32.55 2.36
CA PRO A 18 24.96 31.95 3.50
C PRO A 18 23.51 31.60 3.11
N LYS A 19 23.05 30.41 3.48
CA LYS A 19 21.67 29.97 3.24
C LYS A 19 20.70 30.88 4.01
N VAL A 20 19.80 31.54 3.28
CA VAL A 20 18.73 32.33 3.88
C VAL A 20 17.59 31.38 4.25
N ASN A 21 17.18 31.39 5.52
CA ASN A 21 16.06 30.57 5.96
C ASN A 21 14.74 31.29 5.67
N HIS A 22 13.98 30.80 4.69
CA HIS A 22 12.69 31.39 4.29
C HIS A 22 11.51 30.91 5.15
N GLN A 23 11.77 30.23 6.28
CA GLN A 23 10.75 29.77 7.21
C GLN A 23 10.24 30.93 8.08
N VAL A 24 9.15 31.58 7.67
CA VAL A 24 8.45 32.63 8.45
C VAL A 24 7.27 32.06 9.27
N LEU A 25 7.00 30.76 9.22
CA LEU A 25 5.83 30.15 9.87
C LEU A 25 6.23 29.33 11.11
N LEU A 26 5.99 29.89 12.30
CA LEU A 26 6.28 29.31 13.62
C LEU A 26 5.63 27.94 13.90
N SER A 27 4.63 27.51 13.14
CA SER A 27 3.78 26.35 13.48
C SER A 27 3.73 25.24 12.44
N ARG A 28 4.59 25.26 11.41
CA ARG A 28 4.64 24.17 10.42
C ARG A 28 6.06 23.60 10.30
N PRO A 29 6.36 22.46 10.94
CA PRO A 29 7.66 21.81 10.79
C PRO A 29 7.69 21.13 9.41
N SER A 30 8.03 21.87 8.35
CA SER A 30 8.36 21.26 7.07
C SER A 30 9.76 20.65 7.17
N VAL A 31 9.85 19.33 7.01
CA VAL A 31 11.09 18.53 7.16
C VAL A 31 12.18 18.91 6.14
N TYR A 32 11.83 19.60 5.07
CA TYR A 32 12.77 20.01 4.02
C TYR A 32 13.07 21.50 4.12
N TRP A 33 14.37 21.83 4.05
CA TRP A 33 14.84 23.18 3.84
C TRP A 33 14.36 23.63 2.47
N VAL A 34 13.42 24.58 2.43
CA VAL A 34 12.92 25.08 1.15
C VAL A 34 13.81 26.25 0.75
N ASP A 35 14.80 25.96 -0.11
CA ASP A 35 15.76 26.97 -0.62
C ASP A 35 15.07 28.10 -1.44
N LYS A 36 13.78 27.96 -1.75
CA LYS A 36 12.98 28.94 -2.50
C LYS A 36 11.58 29.06 -1.90
N ILE A 37 11.02 30.26 -1.84
CA ILE A 37 9.61 30.43 -1.49
C ILE A 37 8.77 29.72 -2.57
N PRO A 38 7.91 28.75 -2.21
CA PRO A 38 7.05 28.12 -3.19
C PRO A 38 6.14 29.19 -3.79
N LYS A 39 6.11 29.29 -5.13
CA LYS A 39 5.20 30.20 -5.82
C LYS A 39 3.76 29.83 -5.48
N GLU A 40 2.89 30.82 -5.32
CA GLU A 40 1.47 30.57 -5.10
C GLU A 40 0.94 29.64 -6.19
N GLN A 41 0.44 28.47 -5.77
CA GLN A 41 -0.16 27.53 -6.70
C GLN A 41 -1.61 27.94 -6.95
N PRO A 42 -2.10 27.88 -8.21
CA PRO A 42 -3.51 28.10 -8.49
C PRO A 42 -4.37 27.10 -7.69
N ARG A 43 -5.60 27.50 -7.36
CA ARG A 43 -6.54 26.68 -6.56
C ARG A 43 -6.82 25.28 -7.16
N TYR A 44 -6.53 25.07 -8.44
CA TYR A 44 -6.67 23.81 -9.15
C TYR A 44 -5.48 23.60 -10.11
N THR A 45 -5.02 22.36 -10.21
CA THR A 45 -4.00 21.97 -11.19
C THR A 45 -4.67 21.76 -12.54
N ILE A 46 -4.30 22.54 -13.55
CA ILE A 46 -4.61 22.22 -14.95
C ILE A 46 -3.57 21.17 -15.39
N PRO A 47 -3.97 19.95 -15.80
CA PRO A 47 -3.02 18.99 -16.33
C PRO A 47 -2.53 19.51 -17.69
N VAL A 48 -1.37 20.16 -17.70
CA VAL A 48 -0.66 20.54 -18.92
C VAL A 48 0.29 19.39 -19.24
N MET A 49 0.08 18.75 -20.39
CA MET A 49 0.94 17.67 -20.85
C MET A 49 2.28 18.27 -21.28
N THR A 50 3.38 17.73 -20.78
CA THR A 50 4.72 18.07 -21.30
C THR A 50 4.92 17.38 -22.64
N SER A 51 5.74 17.96 -23.53
CA SER A 51 6.06 17.35 -24.84
C SER A 51 6.57 15.92 -24.71
N ARG A 52 7.36 15.62 -23.67
CA ARG A 52 7.83 14.27 -23.40
C ARG A 52 6.73 13.30 -23.00
N GLN A 53 5.74 13.77 -22.23
CA GLN A 53 4.62 12.93 -21.86
C GLN A 53 3.71 12.67 -23.07
N GLU A 54 3.57 13.64 -23.99
CA GLU A 54 2.87 13.46 -25.26
C GLU A 54 3.56 12.38 -26.11
N GLU A 55 4.88 12.44 -26.27
CA GLU A 55 5.67 11.38 -26.93
C GLU A 55 5.47 9.99 -26.27
N LEU A 56 5.44 9.94 -24.94
CA LEU A 56 5.25 8.68 -24.21
C LEU A 56 3.82 8.16 -24.25
N SER A 57 2.86 9.03 -24.56
CA SER A 57 1.46 8.65 -24.74
C SER A 57 1.22 7.99 -26.10
N GLU A 58 2.13 8.17 -27.05
CA GLU A 58 2.11 7.45 -28.31
C GLU A 58 2.41 5.95 -28.08
N PHE A 59 1.69 5.10 -28.80
CA PHE A 59 1.94 3.66 -28.74
C PHE A 59 3.27 3.33 -29.41
N LYS A 60 3.97 2.31 -28.90
CA LYS A 60 5.21 1.84 -29.54
C LYS A 60 4.88 1.14 -30.85
N MET A 61 5.43 1.64 -31.96
CA MET A 61 5.34 0.95 -33.24
C MET A 61 6.12 -0.36 -33.22
N VAL A 62 5.58 -1.35 -33.92
CA VAL A 62 6.23 -2.63 -34.15
C VAL A 62 7.39 -2.43 -35.12
N HIS A 63 8.56 -3.02 -34.83
CA HIS A 63 9.73 -2.90 -35.69
C HIS A 63 9.44 -3.46 -37.10
N PRO A 64 9.89 -2.83 -38.21
CA PRO A 64 9.60 -3.28 -39.57
C PRO A 64 10.01 -4.73 -39.87
N GLY A 65 11.07 -5.21 -39.21
CA GLY A 65 11.53 -6.61 -39.30
C GLY A 65 10.82 -7.59 -38.36
N TYR A 66 9.80 -7.16 -37.62
CA TYR A 66 9.08 -8.01 -36.68
C TYR A 66 8.08 -8.90 -37.43
N GLN A 67 8.34 -10.21 -37.41
CA GLN A 67 7.43 -11.22 -37.95
C GLN A 67 6.58 -11.79 -36.81
N TYR A 68 5.26 -11.50 -36.84
CA TYR A 68 4.30 -11.91 -35.81
C TYR A 68 4.19 -13.43 -35.63
N ASN A 69 4.29 -14.18 -36.73
CA ASN A 69 4.19 -15.64 -36.73
C ASN A 69 5.52 -16.23 -37.22
N ARG A 70 6.22 -16.92 -36.33
CA ARG A 70 7.20 -17.92 -36.76
C ARG A 70 6.41 -19.06 -37.41
N PHE A 71 6.67 -19.35 -38.68
CA PHE A 71 6.00 -20.44 -39.41
C PHE A 71 6.24 -21.82 -38.79
N PHE A 72 7.27 -21.98 -37.94
CA PHE A 72 7.56 -23.22 -37.23
C PHE A 72 7.89 -22.93 -35.75
N ALA A 73 7.28 -23.70 -34.85
CA ALA A 73 7.59 -23.68 -33.41
C ALA A 73 8.99 -24.26 -33.11
N GLU A 74 9.52 -25.06 -34.03
CA GLU A 74 10.80 -25.73 -33.93
C GLU A 74 11.89 -24.85 -34.55
N THR A 75 12.75 -24.28 -33.71
CA THR A 75 14.01 -23.71 -34.18
C THR A 75 14.97 -24.85 -34.49
N PRO A 76 15.43 -25.02 -35.75
CA PRO A 76 16.44 -26.03 -36.02
C PRO A 76 17.70 -25.69 -35.23
N VAL A 77 18.08 -26.60 -34.33
CA VAL A 77 19.33 -26.47 -33.58
C VAL A 77 20.47 -26.59 -34.57
N THR A 78 21.41 -25.64 -34.56
CA THR A 78 22.54 -25.70 -35.48
C THR A 78 23.33 -26.99 -35.22
N PRO A 79 23.92 -27.61 -36.25
CA PRO A 79 24.72 -28.83 -36.06
C PRO A 79 25.88 -28.59 -35.10
N THR A 80 26.41 -27.36 -35.07
CA THR A 80 27.40 -26.94 -34.09
C THR A 80 26.87 -27.03 -32.66
N ALA A 81 25.66 -26.54 -32.39
CA ALA A 81 25.05 -26.58 -31.07
C ALA A 81 24.71 -28.00 -30.60
N LEU A 82 24.34 -28.91 -31.52
CA LEU A 82 24.15 -30.33 -31.22
C LEU A 82 25.45 -31.03 -30.82
N ASN A 83 26.59 -30.59 -31.37
CA ASN A 83 27.90 -31.20 -31.13
C ASN A 83 28.72 -30.51 -30.03
N VAL A 84 28.19 -29.47 -29.37
CA VAL A 84 28.92 -28.78 -28.29
C VAL A 84 29.03 -29.69 -27.08
N VAL A 85 30.26 -29.97 -26.65
CA VAL A 85 30.55 -30.63 -25.38
C VAL A 85 30.42 -29.61 -24.25
N ALA A 86 29.60 -29.91 -23.25
CA ALA A 86 29.40 -29.06 -22.08
C ALA A 86 30.72 -28.91 -21.28
N SER A 87 30.97 -27.71 -20.74
CA SER A 87 32.13 -27.49 -19.88
C SER A 87 31.99 -28.28 -18.57
N PRO A 88 33.10 -28.61 -17.87
CA PRO A 88 33.04 -29.35 -16.61
C PRO A 88 32.14 -28.68 -15.56
N ARG A 89 32.15 -27.34 -15.52
CA ARG A 89 31.28 -26.57 -14.63
C ARG A 89 29.81 -26.73 -14.99
N LEU A 90 29.47 -26.70 -16.27
CA LEU A 90 28.10 -26.84 -16.75
C LEU A 90 27.59 -28.25 -16.47
N ALA A 91 28.43 -29.28 -16.65
CA ALA A 91 28.14 -30.66 -16.28
C ALA A 91 27.89 -30.82 -14.76
N ASN A 92 28.63 -30.11 -13.90
CA ASN A 92 28.38 -30.10 -12.46
C ASN A 92 27.06 -29.40 -12.09
N LEU A 93 26.74 -28.30 -12.76
CA LEU A 93 25.49 -27.55 -12.51
C LEU A 93 24.25 -28.25 -13.06
N SER A 94 24.40 -29.08 -14.10
CA SER A 94 23.29 -29.89 -14.62
C SER A 94 22.92 -31.06 -13.73
N GLN A 95 23.77 -31.43 -12.76
CA GLN A 95 23.39 -32.44 -11.77
C GLN A 95 22.29 -31.88 -10.85
N PRO A 96 21.29 -32.70 -10.49
CA PRO A 96 20.28 -32.27 -9.53
C PRO A 96 20.96 -31.94 -8.21
N ARG A 97 20.42 -30.94 -7.49
CA ARG A 97 20.87 -30.69 -6.12
C ARG A 97 20.61 -31.96 -5.30
N PRO A 98 21.60 -32.48 -4.56
CA PRO A 98 21.37 -33.64 -3.70
C PRO A 98 20.25 -33.28 -2.73
N VAL A 99 19.18 -34.09 -2.74
CA VAL A 99 18.13 -33.99 -1.73
C VAL A 99 18.76 -34.50 -0.45
N THR A 100 18.98 -33.60 0.51
CA THR A 100 19.34 -34.00 1.88
C THR A 100 18.27 -34.94 2.37
N ASP A 101 18.65 -36.08 2.95
CA ASP A 101 17.69 -37.03 3.50
C ASP A 101 16.71 -36.28 4.40
N ILE A 102 15.41 -36.47 4.16
CA ILE A 102 14.35 -35.83 4.93
C ILE A 102 14.50 -36.15 6.43
N SER A 103 15.17 -37.27 6.73
CA SER A 103 15.60 -37.69 8.06
C SER A 103 16.57 -36.71 8.74
N GLU A 104 17.45 -36.04 7.99
CA GLU A 104 18.39 -35.02 8.49
C GLU A 104 17.74 -33.64 8.64
N LEU A 105 16.65 -33.36 7.89
CA LEU A 105 15.77 -32.21 8.10
C LEU A 105 14.92 -32.32 9.38
N ASN A 106 15.00 -33.45 10.09
CA ASN A 106 14.46 -33.62 11.44
C ASN A 106 15.30 -32.85 12.47
N ASN A 107 15.35 -31.52 12.34
CA ASN A 107 15.33 -30.69 13.54
C ASN A 107 14.02 -31.02 14.27
N LEU A 108 14.00 -32.06 15.12
CA LEU A 108 12.83 -32.60 15.85
C LEU A 108 12.04 -31.57 16.68
N ASN A 109 12.47 -30.31 16.69
CA ASN A 109 11.91 -29.24 17.48
C ASN A 109 10.78 -28.45 16.80
N TRP A 110 10.60 -28.51 15.47
CA TRP A 110 9.58 -27.67 14.82
C TRP A 110 8.15 -28.21 14.96
N PHE A 111 8.00 -29.48 15.35
CA PHE A 111 6.72 -30.12 15.65
C PHE A 111 6.47 -30.39 17.15
N MET A 112 7.42 -30.08 18.03
CA MET A 112 7.29 -30.46 19.43
C MET A 112 6.36 -29.52 20.17
N VAL A 113 5.10 -29.91 20.30
CA VAL A 113 4.10 -29.20 21.11
C VAL A 113 4.54 -29.26 22.57
N ARG A 114 4.61 -28.11 23.24
CA ARG A 114 5.00 -28.04 24.66
C ARG A 114 4.01 -28.84 25.52
N LYS A 115 4.51 -29.52 26.56
CA LYS A 115 3.67 -30.30 27.51
C LYS A 115 2.47 -29.49 28.03
N GLY A 116 2.68 -28.23 28.39
CA GLY A 116 1.61 -27.34 28.86
C GLY A 116 0.54 -27.04 27.82
N ALA A 117 0.87 -27.05 26.53
CA ALA A 117 -0.12 -26.90 25.45
C ALA A 117 -0.92 -28.20 25.23
N LEU A 118 -0.30 -29.37 25.43
CA LEU A 118 -0.99 -30.67 25.39
C LEU A 118 -1.97 -30.84 26.55
N THR A 119 -1.66 -30.28 27.72
CA THR A 119 -2.49 -30.39 28.94
C THR A 119 -3.42 -29.19 29.17
N ALA A 120 -3.47 -28.23 28.25
CA ALA A 120 -4.27 -27.01 28.44
C ALA A 120 -5.78 -27.31 28.34
N VAL A 121 -6.53 -26.92 29.38
CA VAL A 121 -8.00 -27.01 29.37
C VAL A 121 -8.59 -25.75 28.69
N PRO A 122 -9.45 -25.90 27.68
CA PRO A 122 -10.03 -24.75 26.98
C PRO A 122 -10.98 -23.96 27.87
N THR A 123 -10.94 -22.63 27.74
CA THR A 123 -11.90 -21.74 28.44
C THR A 123 -13.32 -21.91 27.89
N PRO A 124 -14.37 -21.60 28.68
CA PRO A 124 -15.76 -21.70 28.21
C PRO A 124 -16.02 -20.90 26.92
N ARG A 125 -15.31 -19.79 26.72
CA ARG A 125 -15.37 -18.99 25.49
C ARG A 125 -14.80 -19.75 24.28
N ILE A 126 -13.66 -20.43 24.43
CA ILE A 126 -13.06 -21.22 23.36
C ILE A 126 -14.00 -22.36 22.98
N ILE A 127 -14.60 -23.03 23.98
CA ILE A 127 -15.61 -24.07 23.75
C ILE A 127 -16.81 -23.51 22.98
N ALA A 128 -17.31 -22.32 23.35
CA ALA A 128 -18.42 -21.68 22.66
C ALA A 128 -18.08 -21.28 21.21
N LEU A 129 -16.84 -20.85 20.94
CA LEU A 129 -16.38 -20.50 19.58
C LEU A 129 -16.07 -21.71 18.71
N ALA A 130 -15.65 -22.82 19.31
CA ALA A 130 -15.42 -24.07 18.62
C ALA A 130 -16.72 -24.73 18.14
N LYS A 131 -17.87 -24.38 18.73
CA LYS A 131 -19.17 -24.80 18.21
C LYS A 131 -19.35 -24.22 16.80
N PRO A 132 -19.64 -25.05 15.79
CA PRO A 132 -19.90 -24.55 14.45
C PRO A 132 -21.06 -23.56 14.51
N LYS A 133 -20.93 -22.44 13.79
CA LYS A 133 -22.05 -21.52 13.63
C LYS A 133 -23.15 -22.25 12.86
N CYS A 134 -24.19 -22.69 13.55
CA CYS A 134 -25.43 -23.10 12.90
C CYS A 134 -26.02 -21.87 12.22
N ILE A 135 -25.73 -21.71 10.93
CA ILE A 135 -26.46 -20.77 10.08
C ILE A 135 -27.81 -21.43 9.87
N PRO A 136 -28.92 -20.90 10.43
CA PRO A 136 -30.23 -21.45 10.12
C PRO A 136 -30.42 -21.37 8.61
N THR A 137 -30.50 -22.53 7.94
CA THR A 137 -30.80 -22.66 6.52
C THR A 137 -32.21 -22.16 6.19
N THR A 138 -33.05 -22.04 7.20
CA THR A 138 -34.35 -21.38 7.14
C THR A 138 -34.21 -19.95 7.61
N SER A 139 -33.91 -19.10 6.65
CA SER A 139 -34.33 -17.73 6.74
C SER A 139 -34.88 -17.36 5.38
N GLU A 140 -36.21 -17.25 5.31
CA GLU A 140 -36.89 -16.29 4.43
C GLU A 140 -36.47 -14.84 4.81
N LYS A 141 -35.17 -14.60 5.01
CA LYS A 141 -34.64 -13.27 4.90
C LYS A 141 -34.78 -12.99 3.42
N SER A 142 -35.78 -12.18 3.07
CA SER A 142 -35.83 -11.52 1.78
C SER A 142 -34.40 -11.10 1.46
N HIS A 143 -33.81 -11.68 0.40
CA HIS A 143 -32.51 -11.23 -0.10
C HIS A 143 -32.59 -9.72 -0.07
N LYS A 144 -31.72 -9.05 0.73
CA LYS A 144 -31.77 -7.60 0.93
C LYS A 144 -32.10 -7.00 -0.40
N ARG A 145 -33.33 -6.48 -0.57
CA ARG A 145 -33.81 -6.04 -1.89
C ARG A 145 -32.69 -5.18 -2.42
N ARG A 146 -32.12 -5.57 -3.57
CA ARG A 146 -31.09 -4.76 -4.22
C ARG A 146 -31.65 -3.35 -4.21
N ARG A 147 -30.93 -2.41 -3.60
CA ARG A 147 -31.36 -1.01 -3.59
C ARG A 147 -31.69 -0.68 -5.03
N SER A 148 -32.87 -0.12 -5.27
CA SER A 148 -33.31 0.26 -6.61
C SER A 148 -32.18 1.04 -7.28
N LEU A 149 -31.98 0.81 -8.58
CA LEU A 149 -31.02 1.59 -9.35
C LEU A 149 -31.27 3.08 -9.07
N PRO A 150 -30.24 3.85 -8.73
CA PRO A 150 -30.41 5.28 -8.48
C PRO A 150 -31.03 5.93 -9.72
N THR A 151 -32.09 6.72 -9.51
CA THR A 151 -32.74 7.52 -10.55
C THR A 151 -31.72 8.39 -11.29
N ALA A 152 -31.98 8.73 -12.54
CA ALA A 152 -31.11 9.61 -13.33
C ALA A 152 -30.73 10.90 -12.58
N GLU A 153 -31.67 11.49 -11.83
CA GLU A 153 -31.44 12.65 -10.96
C GLU A 153 -30.41 12.40 -9.85
N LYS A 154 -30.41 11.20 -9.26
CA LYS A 154 -29.45 10.83 -8.22
C LYS A 154 -28.07 10.58 -8.82
N LEU A 155 -28.01 10.03 -10.03
CA LEU A 155 -26.76 9.88 -10.77
C LEU A 155 -26.18 11.25 -11.14
N THR A 156 -26.99 12.21 -11.58
CA THR A 156 -26.52 13.59 -11.86
C THR A 156 -26.10 14.33 -10.60
N GLN A 157 -26.76 14.10 -9.46
CA GLN A 157 -26.31 14.61 -8.16
C GLN A 157 -24.97 14.01 -7.72
N LEU A 158 -24.77 12.70 -7.91
CA LEU A 158 -23.53 11.99 -7.56
C LEU A 158 -22.38 12.30 -8.52
N SER A 159 -22.67 12.66 -9.78
CA SER A 159 -21.68 13.05 -10.78
C SER A 159 -21.17 14.48 -10.59
N ARG A 160 -21.87 15.31 -9.81
CA ARG A 160 -21.35 16.63 -9.44
C ARG A 160 -20.11 16.43 -8.57
N PRO A 161 -19.01 17.17 -8.84
CA PRO A 161 -17.86 17.13 -7.97
C PRO A 161 -18.34 17.46 -6.56
N ARG A 162 -17.92 16.67 -5.58
CA ARG A 162 -18.26 16.93 -4.18
C ARG A 162 -17.55 18.22 -3.79
N ILE A 163 -18.23 19.34 -3.97
CA ILE A 163 -17.78 20.65 -3.48
C ILE A 163 -17.79 20.52 -1.97
N TYR A 164 -16.63 20.31 -1.37
CA TYR A 164 -16.43 20.52 0.06
C TYR A 164 -16.56 22.02 0.30
N ILE A 165 -17.79 22.51 0.29
CA ILE A 165 -18.06 23.76 0.98
C ILE A 165 -17.88 23.37 2.45
N PHE A 166 -16.93 24.02 3.11
CA PHE A 166 -16.73 23.92 4.56
C PHE A 166 -17.90 24.65 5.24
N GLU A 167 -19.13 24.24 4.92
CA GLU A 167 -20.35 24.76 5.51
C GLU A 167 -20.51 24.08 6.86
N GLU A 168 -20.30 24.87 7.91
CA GLU A 168 -20.83 24.71 9.27
C GLU A 168 -20.59 23.37 10.01
N HIS A 169 -19.72 22.49 9.50
CA HIS A 169 -19.35 21.29 10.25
C HIS A 169 -18.26 21.65 11.26
N ASP A 170 -18.68 21.94 12.49
CA ASP A 170 -17.77 21.97 13.63
C ASP A 170 -16.96 20.65 13.67
N PRO A 171 -15.63 20.68 13.48
CA PRO A 171 -14.81 19.47 13.40
C PRO A 171 -14.79 18.68 14.71
N TYR A 172 -15.25 19.28 15.82
CA TYR A 172 -15.35 18.62 17.13
C TYR A 172 -16.76 18.13 17.46
N LYS A 173 -17.71 18.23 16.51
CA LYS A 173 -19.09 17.78 16.73
C LYS A 173 -19.16 16.27 16.90
N VAL A 174 -19.42 15.85 18.13
CA VAL A 174 -19.66 14.43 18.46
C VAL A 174 -21.03 14.00 17.93
N SER A 175 -21.10 12.81 17.33
CA SER A 175 -22.37 12.27 16.83
C SER A 175 -23.34 11.97 17.98
N LYS A 176 -24.66 12.13 17.76
CA LYS A 176 -25.69 11.80 18.75
C LYS A 176 -25.60 10.33 19.23
N ALA A 177 -25.19 9.43 18.34
CA ALA A 177 -24.99 8.02 18.67
C ALA A 177 -23.82 7.81 19.65
N ALA A 178 -22.74 8.58 19.51
CA ALA A 178 -21.61 8.53 20.43
C ALA A 178 -21.95 9.15 21.80
N LEU A 179 -22.74 10.23 21.85
CA LEU A 179 -23.23 10.82 23.11
C LEU A 179 -24.14 9.86 23.89
N ASN A 180 -24.98 9.10 23.18
CA ASN A 180 -25.94 8.18 23.78
C ASN A 180 -25.40 6.75 23.96
N TYR A 181 -24.10 6.53 23.76
CA TYR A 181 -23.51 5.21 23.83
C TYR A 181 -23.37 4.72 25.28
N ASN A 182 -23.97 3.57 25.59
CA ASN A 182 -23.79 2.91 26.88
C ASN A 182 -22.63 1.90 26.80
N PRO A 183 -21.49 2.15 27.45
CA PRO A 183 -20.31 1.30 27.34
C PRO A 183 -20.51 -0.04 28.06
N SER A 184 -19.93 -1.11 27.50
CA SER A 184 -19.90 -2.43 28.16
C SER A 184 -19.01 -2.42 29.41
N PRO A 185 -19.23 -3.33 30.38
CA PRO A 185 -18.40 -3.42 31.60
C PRO A 185 -16.90 -3.52 31.32
N ARG A 186 -16.51 -4.21 30.25
CA ARG A 186 -15.11 -4.34 29.83
C ARG A 186 -14.51 -3.04 29.31
N ILE A 187 -15.29 -2.24 28.59
CA ILE A 187 -14.82 -0.93 28.09
C ILE A 187 -14.57 0.00 29.29
N ILE A 188 -15.46 -0.04 30.29
CA ILE A 188 -15.31 0.70 31.55
C ILE A 188 -14.06 0.24 32.32
N GLU A 189 -13.76 -1.06 32.31
CA GLU A 189 -12.57 -1.59 32.96
C GLU A 189 -11.27 -1.10 32.28
N ILE A 190 -11.23 -1.13 30.95
CA ILE A 190 -10.07 -0.71 30.15
C ILE A 190 -9.87 0.81 30.21
N SER A 191 -10.94 1.59 30.32
CA SER A 191 -10.84 3.06 30.41
C SER A 191 -10.27 3.55 31.75
N ARG A 192 -10.08 2.66 32.74
CA ARG A 192 -9.41 3.02 33.99
C ARG A 192 -7.92 3.26 33.72
N PRO A 193 -7.33 4.33 34.28
CA PRO A 193 -5.90 4.58 34.13
C PRO A 193 -5.10 3.41 34.71
N ALA A 194 -3.98 3.07 34.06
CA ALA A 194 -3.07 2.07 34.58
C ALA A 194 -2.58 2.50 35.97
N ARG A 195 -2.76 1.65 36.98
CA ARG A 195 -2.24 1.92 38.33
C ARG A 195 -0.71 1.86 38.29
N VAL A 196 -0.08 3.02 38.29
CA VAL A 196 1.37 3.12 38.49
C VAL A 196 1.65 2.72 39.94
N ARG A 197 2.24 1.54 40.15
CA ARG A 197 2.81 1.18 41.45
C ARG A 197 4.12 1.95 41.59
N GLY A 198 4.06 3.15 42.14
CA GLY A 198 5.27 3.86 42.54
C GLY A 198 6.03 3.03 43.58
N LYS A 199 7.31 2.72 43.32
CA LYS A 199 8.24 2.44 44.40
C LYS A 199 8.50 3.77 45.07
N ILE A 200 7.93 3.96 46.25
CA ILE A 200 8.35 5.02 47.17
C ILE A 200 9.79 4.66 47.54
N ILE A 201 10.74 5.51 47.12
CA ILE A 201 12.14 5.47 47.54
C ILE A 201 12.23 6.18 48.89
#